data_AF-A0A2E0YVY7-F1
#
_entry.id   AF-A0A2E0YVY7-F1
#
_cell.length_a   1.000
_cell.length_b   1.000
_cell.length_c   1.000
_cell.angle_alpha   90.00
_cell.angle_beta   90.00
_cell.angle_gamma   90.00
#
_symmetry.space_group_name_H-M   'P 1'
#
loop_
_entity.id
_entity.type
_entity.pdbx_description
1 polymer ?
#
loop_
_entity_poly.entity_id
_entity_poly.type
_entity_poly.pdbx_seq_one_letter_code
_entity_poly.pdbx_strand_id
1 'polypeptide(L)' 'MFWLAGIAFNIWIIFMGGAERLENTFLGYFEYGVAGENAVYIKVCAWVSLVFCVYFLAT' A
#
# COMPACT_ATOMS: atom_id res chain seq x y z
N MET A 1 12.27 -15.24 -1.26
CA MET A 1 12.73 -13.96 -1.84
C MET A 1 11.55 -13.03 -2.18
N PHE A 2 10.50 -13.51 -2.86
CA PHE A 2 9.30 -12.70 -3.17
C PHE A 2 8.57 -12.12 -1.95
N TRP A 3 8.45 -12.86 -0.85
CA TRP A 3 7.77 -12.39 0.37
C TRP A 3 8.49 -11.23 1.06
N LEU A 4 9.81 -11.22 1.07
CA LEU A 4 10.61 -10.12 1.64
C LEU A 4 10.41 -8.81 0.86
N ALA A 5 10.35 -8.90 -0.47
CA ALA A 5 10.04 -7.75 -1.31
C ALA A 5 8.60 -7.25 -1.09
N GLY A 6 7.63 -8.16 -0.94
CA GLY A 6 6.25 -7.82 -0.59
C GLY A 6 6.14 -7.12 0.77
N ILE A 7 6.86 -7.58 1.78
CA ILE A 7 6.91 -6.93 3.10
C ILE A 7 7.53 -5.53 3.00
N ALA A 8 8.68 -5.40 2.33
CA ALA A 8 9.33 -4.10 2.14
C ALA A 8 8.43 -3.11 1.39
N PHE A 9 7.70 -3.58 0.37
CA PHE A 9 6.73 -2.78 -0.38
C PHE A 9 5.55 -2.32 0.48
N ASN A 10 4.99 -3.21 1.32
CA ASN A 10 3.90 -2.83 2.23
C ASN A 10 4.37 -1.86 3.33
N ILE A 11 5.58 -2.05 3.87
CA ILE A 11 6.19 -1.11 4.84
C ILE A 11 6.36 0.27 4.20
N TRP A 12 6.83 0.31 2.95
CA TRP A 12 6.97 1.57 2.21
C TRP A 12 5.62 2.28 2.00
N ILE A 13 4.55 1.53 1.69
CA ILE A 13 3.19 2.07 1.55
C ILE A 13 2.67 2.64 2.89
N ILE A 14 2.87 1.91 3.99
CA ILE A 14 2.31 2.27 5.31
C ILE A 14 3.07 3.44 5.94
N PHE A 15 4.40 3.39 5.95
CA PHE A 15 5.23 4.29 6.76
C PHE A 15 6.02 5.34 5.97
N MET A 16 6.33 5.09 4.70
CA MET A 16 7.22 5.95 3.90
C MET A 16 6.49 6.81 2.86
N GLY A 17 5.18 7.05 3.06
CA GLY A 17 4.37 7.87 2.16
C GLY A 17 4.08 7.20 0.81
N GLY A 18 4.30 5.88 0.68
CA GLY A 18 4.00 5.16 -0.57
C GLY A 18 2.51 5.18 -0.92
N ALA A 19 1.61 5.20 0.08
CA ALA A 19 0.18 5.35 -0.14
C ALA A 19 -0.20 6.67 -0.84
N GLU A 20 0.40 7.79 -0.43
CA GLU A 20 0.16 9.12 -1.01
C GLU A 20 0.76 9.23 -2.43
N ARG A 21 1.89 8.56 -2.69
CA ARG A 21 2.48 8.46 -4.04
C ARG A 21 1.62 7.61 -4.97
N LEU A 22 1.10 6.49 -4.48
CA LEU A 22 0.17 5.66 -5.23
C LEU A 22 -1.12 6.42 -5.51
N GLU A 23 -1.69 7.09 -4.51
CA GLU A 23 -2.87 7.91 -4.67
C GLU A 23 -2.64 9.02 -5.71
N ASN A 24 -1.54 9.77 -5.64
CA ASN A 24 -1.20 10.78 -6.66
C ASN A 24 -0.99 10.19 -8.07
N THR A 25 -0.44 8.98 -8.17
CA THR A 25 -0.27 8.30 -9.46
C THR A 25 -1.62 7.85 -10.03
N PHE A 26 -2.50 7.31 -9.19
CA PHE A 26 -3.85 6.89 -9.59
C PHE A 26 -4.75 8.09 -9.92
N LEU A 27 -4.69 9.18 -9.15
CA LEU A 27 -5.40 10.43 -9.40
C LEU A 27 -4.88 11.17 -10.65
N GLY A 28 -3.58 11.07 -10.94
CA GLY A 28 -3.02 11.61 -12.18
C GLY A 28 -3.41 10.78 -13.42
N TYR A 29 -3.71 9.49 -13.24
CA TYR A 29 -4.07 8.59 -14.33
C TYR A 29 -5.58 8.51 -14.58
N PHE A 30 -6.37 8.61 -13.52
CA PHE A 30 -7.81 8.72 -13.58
C PHE A 30 -8.17 10.07 -12.96
N GLU A 31 -8.73 10.99 -13.75
CA GLU A 31 -9.22 12.32 -13.32
C GLU A 31 -10.40 12.20 -12.32
N TYR A 32 -10.22 11.49 -11.21
CA TYR A 32 -11.18 11.42 -10.12
C TYR A 32 -11.04 12.69 -9.30
N GLY A 33 -11.91 13.67 -9.58
CA GLY A 33 -12.17 14.78 -8.68
C GLY A 33 -12.57 14.28 -7.28
N VAL A 34 -12.14 15.03 -6.26
CA VAL A 34 -12.21 14.71 -4.81
C VAL A 34 -11.09 13.77 -4.34
N ALA A 35 -9.86 14.26 -4.51
CA ALA A 35 -8.67 13.82 -3.79
C ALA A 35 -8.84 14.05 -2.28
N GLY A 36 -8.50 13.05 -1.44
CA GLY A 36 -8.32 13.28 -0.01
C GLY A 36 -8.66 12.14 0.95
N GLU A 37 -9.49 11.17 0.56
CA GLU A 37 -9.99 10.15 1.51
C GLU A 37 -9.45 8.72 1.30
N ASN A 38 -8.65 8.46 0.26
CA ASN A 38 -8.27 7.09 -0.11
C ASN A 38 -6.88 6.64 0.36
N ALA A 39 -5.96 7.53 0.74
CA ALA A 39 -4.66 7.12 1.31
C ALA A 39 -4.84 6.18 2.51
N VAL A 40 -5.84 6.43 3.37
CA VAL A 40 -6.15 5.58 4.52
C VAL A 40 -6.61 4.20 4.05
N TYR A 41 -7.45 4.13 3.01
CA TYR A 41 -7.90 2.87 2.42
C TYR A 41 -6.73 2.06 1.84
N ILE A 42 -5.82 2.71 1.12
CA ILE A 42 -4.59 2.08 0.60
C ILE A 42 -3.71 1.58 1.75
N LYS A 43 -3.54 2.36 2.82
CA LYS A 43 -2.81 1.95 4.02
C LYS A 43 -3.46 0.74 4.69
N VAL A 44 -4.79 0.69 4.80
CA VAL A 44 -5.54 -0.46 5.36
C VAL A 44 -5.36 -1.71 4.50
N CYS A 45 -5.50 -1.60 3.17
CA CYS A 45 -5.23 -2.73 2.26
C CYS A 45 -3.79 -3.24 2.34
N ALA A 46 -2.83 -2.33 2.51
CA ALA A 46 -1.42 -2.69 2.71
C ALA A 46 -1.19 -3.38 4.07
N TRP A 47 -1.87 -2.96 5.14
CA TRP A 47 -1.83 -3.66 6.43
C TRP A 47 -2.34 -5.09 6.33
N VAL A 48 -3.48 -5.31 5.66
CA VAL A 48 -4.03 -6.65 5.43
C VAL A 48 -3.06 -7.51 4.61
N SER A 49 -2.51 -6.95 3.53
CA SER A 49 -1.55 -7.66 2.68
C SER A 49 -0.23 -7.99 3.40
N LEU A 50 0.21 -7.12 4.31
CA LEU A 50 1.39 -7.34 5.14
C LEU A 50 1.18 -8.51 6.10
N VAL A 51 0.02 -8.57 6.78
CA VAL A 51 -0.33 -9.67 7.68
C VAL A 51 -0.34 -11.01 6.92
N PHE A 52 -0.94 -11.04 5.72
CA PHE A 52 -0.92 -12.23 4.87
C PHE A 52 0.50 -12.64 4.46
N CYS A 53 1.36 -11.69 4.04
CA CYS A 53 2.74 -11.99 3.67
C CYS A 53 3.56 -12.52 4.86
N VAL A 54 3.36 -11.97 6.06
CA VAL A 54 4.04 -12.43 7.28
C VAL A 54 3.56 -13.82 7.68
N TYR A 55 2.25 -14.09 7.62
CA TYR A 55 1.69 -15.40 7.93
C TYR A 55 2.23 -16.49 6.99
N PHE A 56 2.28 -16.22 5.68
CA PHE A 56 2.81 -17.15 4.67
C PHE A 56 4.33 -17.32 4.73
N LEU A 57 5.06 -16.35 5.27
CA LEU A 57 6.50 -16.47 5.53
C LEU A 57 6.78 -17.34 6.77
N ALA A 58 5.89 -17.27 7.77
CA ALA A 58 6.02 -17.97 9.04
C ALA A 58 5.49 -19.41 9.04
N THR A 59 4.76 -19.80 7.99
CA THR A 59 4.27 -21.17 7.72
C THR A 59 5.22 -21.88 6.75
#